data_AF-A0A7X3ZVT6-F1
#
_entry.id   AF-A0A7X3ZVT6-F1
#
_cell.length_a   1.000
_cell.length_b   1.000
_cell.length_c   1.000
_cell.angle_alpha   90.00
_cell.angle_beta   90.00
_cell.angle_gamma   90.00
#
_symmetry.space_group_name_H-M   'P 1'
#
loop_
_entity.id
_entity.type
_entity.pdbx_description
1 polymer ?
#
loop_
_entity_poly.entity_id
_entity_poly.type
_entity_poly.pdbx_seq_one_letter_code
_entity_poly.pdbx_strand_id
1 'polypeptide(L)' 'MSDTILAHVQASGHFGVYLKALAARVARYRAYRRTLAELEALSAHELEDLGLAHGTIREVAYRSVYGSPDE' A
#
# COMPACT_ATOMS: atom_id res chain seq x y z
N MET A 1 13.50 30.66 33.14
CA MET A 1 14.48 29.75 32.51
C MET A 1 13.92 28.32 32.62
N SER A 2 12.90 27.98 31.81
CA SER A 2 12.21 26.68 31.89
C SER A 2 11.75 26.11 30.54
N ASP A 3 12.08 26.74 29.41
CA ASP A 3 11.48 26.38 28.11
C ASP A 3 12.23 25.28 27.32
N THR A 4 13.40 24.84 27.78
CA THR A 4 14.25 23.94 26.99
C THR A 4 13.91 22.45 27.16
N ILE A 5 13.22 22.06 28.23
CA ILE A 5 12.93 20.64 28.53
C ILE A 5 11.74 20.10 27.71
N LEU A 6 10.83 20.97 27.23
CA LEU A 6 9.63 20.55 26.49
C LEU A 6 9.89 20.21 25.01
N ALA A 7 10.94 20.77 24.40
CA ALA A 7 11.25 20.54 22.99
C ALA A 7 11.75 19.12 22.67
N HIS A 8 12.38 18.44 23.64
CA HIS A 8 12.92 17.09 23.44
C HIS A 8 11.85 15.99 23.46
N VAL A 9 10.75 16.19 24.20
CA VAL A 9 9.65 15.22 24.31
C VAL A 9 8.76 15.18 23.06
N GLN A 10 8.67 16.27 22.29
CA GLN A 10 7.85 16.31 21.07
C GLN A 10 8.48 15.60 19.87
N ALA A 11 9.80 15.69 19.68
CA ALA A 11 10.50 15.08 18.54
C ALA A 11 10.37 13.55 18.49
N SER A 12 10.37 12.90 19.65
CA SER A 12 10.25 11.45 19.82
C SER A 12 8.89 10.91 19.37
N GLY A 13 7.82 11.66 19.62
CA GLY A 13 6.45 11.28 19.25
C GLY A 13 6.21 11.31 17.74
N HIS A 14 6.72 12.36 17.07
CA HIS A 14 6.54 12.52 15.63
C HIS A 14 7.34 11.49 14.83
N PHE A 15 8.58 11.18 15.25
CA PHE A 15 9.40 10.16 14.58
C PHE A 15 8.74 8.77 14.59
N GLY A 16 8.13 8.38 15.71
CA GLY A 16 7.38 7.13 15.80
C GLY A 16 6.18 7.05 14.86
N VAL A 17 5.48 8.18 14.64
CA VAL A 17 4.36 8.26 13.68
C VAL A 17 4.86 8.11 12.24
N TYR A 18 5.98 8.73 11.88
CA TYR A 18 6.57 8.59 10.54
C TYR A 18 7.01 7.16 10.24
N LEU A 19 7.67 6.48 11.19
CA LEU A 19 8.08 5.08 10.99
C LEU A 19 6.86 4.16 10.79
N LYS A 20 5.79 4.36 11.57
CA LYS A 20 4.54 3.60 11.40
C LYS A 20 3.91 3.85 10.02
N ALA A 21 3.86 5.10 9.56
CA ALA A 21 3.33 5.43 8.23
C ALA A 21 4.16 4.79 7.11
N LEU A 22 5.49 4.80 7.23
CA LEU A 22 6.40 4.17 6.27
C LEU A 22 6.22 2.64 6.24
N ALA A 23 6.18 2.00 7.42
CA ALA A 23 5.94 0.56 7.53
C ALA A 23 4.60 0.17 6.88
N ALA A 24 3.54 0.95 7.13
CA ALA A 24 2.24 0.74 6.51
C ALA A 24 2.27 0.91 4.98
N ARG A 25 3.05 1.87 4.46
CA ARG A 25 3.24 2.08 3.03
C ARG A 25 4.00 0.92 2.37
N VAL A 26 5.07 0.43 3.02
CA VAL A 26 5.84 -0.72 2.53
C VAL A 26 4.99 -1.99 2.52
N ALA A 27 4.19 -2.22 3.57
CA ALA A 27 3.29 -3.35 3.64
C ALA A 27 2.27 -3.35 2.49
N ARG A 28 1.61 -2.21 2.23
CA ARG A 28 0.71 -2.02 1.09
C ARG A 28 1.42 -2.24 -0.25
N TYR A 29 2.62 -1.69 -0.43
CA TYR A 29 3.39 -1.87 -1.65
C TYR A 29 3.75 -3.35 -1.91
N ARG A 30 4.14 -4.09 -0.86
CA ARG A 30 4.40 -5.53 -0.96
C ARG A 30 3.15 -6.32 -1.31
N ALA A 31 2.00 -5.99 -0.70
CA ALA A 31 0.73 -6.61 -1.05
C ALA A 31 0.39 -6.39 -2.53
N TYR A 32 0.48 -5.14 -3.00
CA TYR A 32 0.23 -4.80 -4.41
C TYR A 32 1.14 -5.59 -5.37
N ARG A 33 2.45 -5.64 -5.10
CA ARG A 33 3.39 -6.37 -5.95
C ARG A 33 3.13 -7.88 -5.95
N ARG A 34 2.70 -8.44 -4.82
CA ARG A 34 2.30 -9.84 -4.72
C ARG A 34 1.05 -10.12 -5.55
N THR A 35 -0.02 -9.35 -5.36
CA THR A 35 -1.26 -9.51 -6.13
C THR A 35 -1.02 -9.35 -7.63
N LEU A 36 -0.20 -8.36 -8.02
CA LEU A 36 0.18 -8.17 -9.41
C LEU A 36 0.88 -9.40 -9.98
N ALA A 37 1.86 -9.95 -9.27
CA ALA A 37 2.58 -11.14 -9.72
C ALA A 37 1.68 -12.38 -9.81
N GLU A 38 0.75 -12.56 -8.86
CA GLU A 38 -0.23 -13.65 -8.89
C GLU A 38 -1.16 -13.54 -10.10
N LEU A 39 -1.65 -12.33 -10.42
CA LEU A 39 -2.49 -12.08 -11.60
C LEU A 39 -1.70 -12.19 -12.91
N GLU A 40 -0.47 -11.68 -12.98
CA GLU A 40 0.42 -11.80 -14.15
C GLU A 40 0.85 -13.26 -14.41
N ALA A 41 0.74 -14.15 -13.41
CA ALA A 41 1.04 -15.57 -13.55
C ALA A 41 -0.15 -16.40 -14.09
N LEU A 42 -1.36 -15.84 -14.11
CA LEU A 42 -2.54 -16.52 -14.66
C LEU A 42 -2.49 -16.54 -16.20
N SER A 43 -3.01 -17.61 -16.78
CA SER A 43 -3.20 -17.71 -18.23
C SER A 43 -4.33 -16.79 -18.71
N ALA A 44 -4.35 -16.49 -20.02
CA ALA A 44 -5.41 -15.68 -20.62
C ALA A 44 -6.82 -16.27 -20.36
N HIS A 45 -6.94 -17.61 -20.37
CA HIS A 45 -8.21 -18.27 -20.10
C HIS A 45 -8.63 -18.14 -18.64
N GLU A 46 -7.71 -18.33 -17.68
CA GLU A 46 -8.00 -18.11 -16.25
C GLU A 46 -8.38 -16.67 -15.95
N LEU A 47 -7.79 -15.69 -16.64
CA LEU A 47 -8.18 -14.29 -16.54
C LEU A 47 -9.58 -14.06 -17.12
N GLU A 48 -9.88 -14.64 -18.28
CA GLU A 48 -11.22 -14.57 -18.90
C GLU A 48 -12.31 -15.19 -18.02
N ASP A 49 -12.02 -16.31 -17.37
CA ASP A 49 -12.95 -16.97 -16.43
C ASP A 49 -13.26 -16.08 -15.22
N LEU A 50 -12.31 -15.24 -14.81
CA LEU A 50 -12.48 -14.23 -13.76
C LEU A 50 -13.13 -12.94 -14.29
N GLY A 51 -13.42 -12.84 -15.60
CA GLY A 51 -13.93 -11.64 -16.24
C GLY A 51 -12.89 -10.52 -16.35
N LEU A 52 -11.61 -10.85 -16.33
CA LEU A 52 -10.49 -9.91 -16.35
C LEU A 52 -9.79 -9.91 -17.71
N ALA A 53 -9.37 -8.72 -18.14
CA ALA A 53 -8.47 -8.57 -19.28
C ALA A 53 -7.02 -8.41 -18.79
N HIS A 54 -6.04 -8.88 -19.56
CA HIS A 54 -4.63 -8.72 -19.20
C HIS A 54 -4.22 -7.24 -19.01
N GLY A 55 -4.86 -6.32 -19.73
CA GLY A 55 -4.64 -4.87 -19.58
C GLY A 55 -5.14 -4.28 -18.25
N THR A 56 -6.14 -4.91 -17.61
CA THR A 56 -6.77 -4.41 -16.38
C THR A 56 -6.11 -4.94 -15.10
N ILE A 57 -5.23 -5.94 -15.21
CA ILE A 57 -4.54 -6.57 -14.06
C ILE A 57 -3.91 -5.54 -13.12
N ARG A 58 -3.24 -4.52 -13.66
CA ARG A 58 -2.60 -3.47 -12.83
C ARG A 58 -3.61 -2.64 -12.06
N GLU A 59 -4.72 -2.29 -12.70
CA GLU A 59 -5.79 -1.54 -12.06
C GLU A 59 -6.47 -2.36 -10.96
N VAL A 60 -6.77 -3.64 -11.25
CA VAL A 60 -7.40 -4.57 -10.29
C VAL A 60 -6.49 -4.80 -9.08
N ALA A 61 -5.20 -5.08 -9.32
CA ALA A 61 -4.22 -5.24 -8.24
C ALA A 61 -4.13 -3.97 -7.39
N TYR A 62 -4.12 -2.79 -8.03
CA TYR A 62 -4.08 -1.51 -7.33
C TYR A 62 -5.33 -1.32 -6.45
N ARG A 63 -6.52 -1.48 -7.03
CA ARG A 63 -7.82 -1.31 -6.35
C ARG A 63 -7.97 -2.27 -5.17
N SER A 64 -7.48 -3.51 -5.29
CA SER A 64 -7.55 -4.51 -4.21
C SER A 64 -6.76 -4.11 -2.94
N VAL A 65 -5.76 -3.24 -3.07
CA VAL A 65 -4.87 -2.83 -1.97
C VAL A 65 -5.13 -1.40 -1.50
N TYR A 66 -5.46 -0.51 -2.43
CA TYR A 66 -5.59 0.93 -2.17
C TYR A 66 -7.03 1.45 -2.25
N GLY A 67 -7.98 0.64 -2.75
CA GLY A 67 -9.37 1.05 -2.95
C GLY A 67 -9.58 1.92 -4.20
N SER A 68 -10.81 2.38 -4.37
CA SER A 68 -11.21 3.39 -5.36
C SER A 68 -10.92 4.79 -4.81
N PRO A 69 -10.50 5.77 -5.63
CA PRO A 69 -10.43 7.17 -5.18
C PRO A 69 -11.79 7.78 -4.81
N ASP A 70 -12.89 7.17 -5.28
CA ASP A 70 -14.24 7.74 -5.32
C ASP A 70 -15.24 7.06 -4.35
N GLU A 71 -14.76 6.26 -3.40
CA GLU A 71 -15.57 5.58 -2.36
C GLU A 71 -15.14 6.03 -0.95
#